data_AF-A0A3D2X125-F1
#
_entry.id   AF-A0A3D2X125-F1
#
_cell.length_a   1.000
_cell.length_b   1.000
_cell.length_c   1.000
_cell.angle_alpha   90.00
_cell.angle_beta   90.00
_cell.angle_gamma   90.00
#
_symmetry.space_group_name_H-M   'P 1'
#
loop_
_entity.id
_entity.type
_entity.pdbx_description
1 polymer ?
#
loop_
_entity_poly.entity_id
_entity_poly.type
_entity_poly.pdbx_seq_one_letter_code
_entity_poly.pdbx_strand_id
1 'polypeptide(L)'
;MVKSFGILSAFVVVFFISIASAQIVDVTVEISIDRMPETERNDLKKLEQLIPPYFENYEWIENTLGIEVPLKISIFPQSVNASGFERIFTAQMFISNAAGDQRFFEKNFNFVYNTNSPLIHADMIHSLSGTFDFYAYLFLAGELDTYEPLGGSSVYERARDIATRGQISERPAGWKQRIQDLDEILRLRDYRMAKYYYWSAVDLLYQKKNKAVPGAIDNMLEHIAKMFEQNARERYTHIFLDVHARDIAEIIRDLGTPKQSDKIMALDPDNEEIYINILQK
;
A
#
# COMPACT_ATOMS: atom_id res chain seq x y z
N MET A 1 -16.79 -62.07 38.03
CA MET A 1 -15.84 -61.66 36.98
C MET A 1 -16.57 -60.70 36.06
N VAL A 2 -16.57 -59.40 36.40
CA VAL A 2 -17.33 -58.36 35.68
C VAL A 2 -16.39 -57.78 34.62
N LYS A 3 -16.72 -57.95 33.35
CA LYS A 3 -15.94 -57.37 32.24
C LYS A 3 -16.30 -55.90 32.10
N SER A 4 -15.33 -55.01 32.30
CA SER A 4 -15.47 -53.58 32.02
C SER A 4 -15.51 -53.35 30.51
N PHE A 5 -16.50 -52.60 30.04
CA PHE A 5 -16.54 -52.06 28.70
C PHE A 5 -15.83 -50.70 28.73
N GLY A 6 -14.61 -50.63 28.20
CA GLY A 6 -13.89 -49.38 28.02
C GLY A 6 -14.53 -48.58 26.89
N ILE A 7 -15.16 -47.45 27.21
CA ILE A 7 -15.59 -46.47 26.22
C ILE A 7 -14.33 -45.70 25.81
N LEU A 8 -13.77 -46.04 24.65
CA LEU A 8 -12.69 -45.29 24.04
C LEU A 8 -13.29 -44.01 23.45
N SER A 9 -13.21 -42.89 24.17
CA SER A 9 -13.62 -41.58 23.68
C SER A 9 -12.62 -41.15 22.59
N ALA A 10 -13.04 -41.20 21.32
CA ALA A 10 -12.28 -40.67 20.20
C ALA A 10 -12.33 -39.14 20.26
N PHE A 11 -11.24 -38.53 20.70
CA PHE A 11 -11.05 -37.08 20.69
C PHE A 11 -10.82 -36.64 19.23
N VAL A 12 -11.88 -36.17 18.56
CA VAL A 12 -11.77 -35.58 17.21
C VAL A 12 -11.16 -34.19 17.36
N VAL A 13 -9.86 -34.09 17.11
CA VAL A 13 -9.18 -32.79 16.93
C VAL A 13 -9.58 -32.27 15.55
N VAL A 14 -10.53 -31.33 15.52
CA VAL A 14 -10.83 -30.56 14.31
C VAL A 14 -9.68 -29.56 14.14
N PHE A 15 -8.73 -29.88 13.27
CA PHE A 15 -7.79 -28.89 12.75
C PHE A 15 -8.59 -27.93 11.86
N PHE A 16 -8.87 -26.73 12.37
CA PHE A 16 -9.21 -25.61 11.51
C PHE A 16 -7.94 -25.27 10.73
N ILE A 17 -7.88 -25.69 9.47
CA ILE A 17 -6.94 -25.14 8.51
C ILE A 17 -7.39 -23.69 8.32
N SER A 18 -6.74 -22.77 9.04
CA SER A 18 -6.84 -21.35 8.71
C SER A 18 -6.25 -21.21 7.33
N ILE A 19 -7.11 -20.94 6.35
CA ILE A 19 -6.66 -20.57 5.02
C ILE A 19 -6.04 -19.19 5.21
N ALA A 20 -4.72 -19.14 5.38
CA ALA A 20 -3.99 -17.89 5.37
C ALA A 20 -4.17 -17.29 3.98
N SER A 21 -5.11 -16.35 3.86
CA SER A 21 -5.24 -15.54 2.65
C SER A 21 -4.24 -14.41 2.78
N ALA A 22 -3.28 -14.33 1.86
CA ALA A 22 -2.45 -13.16 1.77
C ALA A 22 -3.32 -11.94 1.50
N GLN A 23 -2.99 -10.83 2.17
CA GLN A 23 -3.69 -9.56 2.01
C GLN A 23 -3.19 -8.81 0.79
N ILE A 24 -1.96 -9.08 0.37
CA ILE A 24 -1.42 -8.56 -0.88
C ILE A 24 -1.71 -9.61 -1.96
N VAL A 25 -2.42 -9.18 -3.00
CA VAL A 25 -2.95 -10.05 -4.07
C VAL A 25 -2.56 -9.48 -5.43
N ASP A 26 -2.79 -10.23 -6.51
CA ASP A 26 -2.67 -9.79 -7.91
C ASP A 26 -1.41 -8.94 -8.20
N VAL A 27 -0.26 -9.39 -7.72
CA VAL A 27 1.00 -8.65 -7.80
C VAL A 27 1.56 -8.75 -9.20
N THR A 28 1.59 -7.62 -9.89
CA THR A 28 2.17 -7.50 -11.23
C THR A 28 3.54 -6.83 -11.16
N VAL A 29 4.52 -7.42 -11.84
CA VAL A 29 5.91 -6.97 -11.78
C VAL A 29 6.46 -6.83 -13.20
N GLU A 30 7.11 -5.70 -13.44
CA GLU A 30 7.82 -5.43 -14.69
C GLU A 30 9.24 -4.91 -14.38
N ILE A 31 10.25 -5.59 -14.89
CA ILE A 31 11.66 -5.16 -14.78
C ILE A 31 12.19 -4.80 -16.17
N SER A 32 12.49 -3.51 -16.36
CA SER A 32 13.06 -3.00 -17.62
C SER A 32 14.54 -3.38 -17.78
N ILE A 33 14.80 -4.57 -18.32
CA ILE A 33 16.14 -5.15 -18.43
C ILE A 33 16.96 -4.70 -19.65
N ASP A 34 16.38 -3.92 -20.57
CA ASP A 34 16.98 -3.61 -21.88
C ASP A 34 18.34 -2.92 -21.80
N ARG A 35 18.60 -2.20 -20.70
CA ARG A 35 19.85 -1.47 -20.46
C ARG A 35 20.91 -2.27 -19.71
N MET A 36 20.58 -3.50 -19.29
CA MET A 36 21.48 -4.34 -18.49
C MET A 36 22.35 -5.25 -19.35
N PRO A 37 23.52 -5.70 -18.85
CA PRO A 37 24.33 -6.73 -19.52
C PRO A 37 23.59 -8.07 -19.58
N GLU A 38 23.91 -8.90 -20.58
CA GLU A 38 23.17 -10.14 -20.90
C GLU A 38 23.04 -11.11 -19.72
N THR A 39 24.12 -11.32 -18.95
CA THR A 39 24.12 -12.19 -17.77
C THR A 39 23.09 -11.71 -16.74
N GLU A 40 23.12 -10.43 -16.39
CA GLU A 40 22.23 -9.84 -15.39
C GLU A 40 20.79 -9.71 -15.89
N ARG A 41 20.54 -9.66 -17.21
CA ARG A 41 19.18 -9.76 -17.76
C ARG A 41 18.52 -11.07 -17.35
N ASN A 42 19.27 -12.18 -17.41
CA ASN A 42 18.74 -13.49 -17.02
C ASN A 42 18.48 -13.57 -15.51
N ASP A 43 19.35 -12.96 -14.70
CA ASP A 43 19.14 -12.85 -13.25
C ASP A 43 17.87 -12.06 -12.95
N LEU A 44 17.72 -10.88 -13.55
CA LEU A 44 16.56 -10.00 -13.32
C LEU A 44 15.24 -10.60 -13.81
N LYS A 45 15.23 -11.35 -14.92
CA LYS A 45 14.03 -12.09 -15.36
C LYS A 45 13.58 -13.14 -14.35
N LYS A 46 14.52 -13.80 -13.67
CA LYS A 46 14.19 -14.74 -12.58
C LYS A 46 13.65 -13.99 -11.37
N LEU A 47 14.27 -12.86 -11.02
CA LEU A 47 13.77 -12.01 -9.94
C LEU A 47 12.32 -11.56 -10.20
N GLU A 48 12.00 -11.10 -11.41
CA GLU A 48 10.65 -10.70 -11.81
C GLU A 48 9.61 -11.79 -11.51
N GLN A 49 9.95 -13.07 -11.72
CA GLN A 49 9.08 -14.22 -11.44
C GLN A 49 8.98 -14.57 -9.95
N LEU A 50 9.98 -14.20 -9.14
CA LEU A 50 10.02 -14.49 -7.71
C LEU A 50 9.29 -13.45 -6.86
N ILE A 51 9.13 -12.23 -7.36
CA ILE A 51 8.52 -11.14 -6.60
C ILE A 51 7.02 -11.37 -6.32
N PRO A 52 6.15 -11.74 -7.28
CA PRO A 52 4.74 -11.96 -6.98
C PRO A 52 4.50 -12.98 -5.85
N PRO A 53 5.03 -14.23 -5.91
CA PRO A 53 4.80 -15.21 -4.85
C PRO A 53 5.43 -14.82 -3.51
N TYR A 54 6.42 -13.92 -3.49
CA TYR A 54 7.00 -13.40 -2.24
C TYR A 54 5.98 -12.58 -1.44
N PHE A 55 5.18 -11.78 -2.14
CA PHE A 55 4.13 -10.96 -1.54
C PHE A 55 2.85 -11.78 -1.29
N GLU A 56 2.45 -12.61 -2.26
CA GLU A 56 1.16 -13.31 -2.27
C GLU A 56 1.13 -14.59 -1.42
N ASN A 57 2.27 -15.15 -1.03
CA ASN A 57 2.33 -16.36 -0.18
C ASN A 57 2.79 -16.07 1.25
N TYR A 58 2.59 -14.83 1.71
CA TYR A 58 2.96 -14.40 3.05
C TYR A 58 1.77 -13.78 3.78
N GLU A 59 1.60 -14.17 5.05
CA GLU A 59 0.60 -13.57 5.94
C GLU A 59 1.22 -12.33 6.60
N TRP A 60 0.91 -11.16 6.05
CA TRP A 60 1.48 -9.90 6.50
C TRP A 60 0.85 -9.44 7.81
N ILE A 61 -0.47 -9.54 7.91
CA ILE A 61 -1.28 -9.16 9.08
C ILE A 61 -2.38 -10.20 9.31
N GLU A 62 -2.94 -10.20 10.52
CA GLU A 62 -4.19 -10.92 10.77
C GLU A 62 -5.33 -10.24 9.98
N ASN A 63 -5.91 -10.94 9.01
CA ASN A 63 -6.89 -10.36 8.09
C ASN A 63 -8.33 -10.59 8.52
N THR A 64 -8.74 -9.95 9.62
CA THR A 64 -10.13 -10.04 10.12
C THR A 64 -11.12 -9.22 9.29
N LEU A 65 -10.63 -8.25 8.51
CA LEU A 65 -11.43 -7.29 7.73
C LEU A 65 -11.60 -7.69 6.26
N GLY A 66 -10.98 -8.78 5.80
CA GLY A 66 -11.04 -9.23 4.40
C GLY A 66 -10.32 -8.27 3.44
N ILE A 67 -9.24 -7.65 3.90
CA ILE A 67 -8.42 -6.71 3.13
C ILE A 67 -7.69 -7.44 2.02
N GLU A 68 -7.78 -6.87 0.81
CA GLU A 68 -7.08 -7.29 -0.38
C GLU A 68 -6.46 -6.06 -1.05
N VAL A 69 -5.15 -6.08 -1.27
CA VAL A 69 -4.37 -4.98 -1.85
C VAL A 69 -3.64 -5.47 -3.09
N PRO A 70 -4.19 -5.20 -4.29
CA PRO A 70 -3.49 -5.46 -5.54
C PRO A 70 -2.28 -4.55 -5.71
N LEU A 71 -1.11 -5.08 -6.10
CA LEU A 71 0.10 -4.28 -6.32
C LEU A 71 0.64 -4.32 -7.75
N LYS A 72 1.21 -3.19 -8.15
CA LYS A 72 1.97 -3.05 -9.40
C LYS A 72 3.37 -2.55 -9.06
N ILE A 73 4.40 -3.26 -9.52
CA ILE A 73 5.81 -2.95 -9.25
C ILE A 73 6.55 -2.84 -10.57
N SER A 74 7.14 -1.67 -10.83
CA SER A 74 8.02 -1.45 -11.97
C SER A 74 9.43 -1.13 -11.49
N ILE A 75 10.42 -1.88 -11.96
CA ILE A 75 11.83 -1.69 -11.62
C ILE A 75 12.59 -1.32 -12.89
N PHE A 76 13.39 -0.26 -12.81
CA PHE A 76 14.22 0.24 -13.89
C PHE A 76 15.70 0.19 -13.49
N PRO A 77 16.37 -0.96 -13.64
CA PRO A 77 17.80 -1.10 -13.40
C PRO A 77 18.61 -0.13 -14.28
N GLN A 78 19.58 0.53 -13.67
CA GLN A 78 20.44 1.52 -14.33
C GLN A 78 21.90 1.07 -14.41
N SER A 79 22.38 0.38 -13.38
CA SER A 79 23.72 -0.18 -13.34
C SER A 79 23.81 -1.39 -12.43
N VAL A 80 24.83 -2.21 -12.65
CA VAL A 80 25.23 -3.29 -11.75
C VAL A 80 26.70 -3.15 -11.42
N ASN A 81 27.05 -3.28 -10.15
CA ASN A 81 28.42 -3.45 -9.70
C ASN A 81 28.59 -4.90 -9.23
N ALA A 82 29.47 -5.63 -9.91
CA ALA A 82 29.82 -7.01 -9.56
C ALA A 82 31.14 -7.01 -8.79
N SER A 83 31.10 -7.41 -7.51
CA SER A 83 32.28 -7.60 -6.68
C SER A 83 32.28 -9.03 -6.15
N GLY A 84 33.12 -9.89 -6.73
CA GLY A 84 33.14 -11.32 -6.41
C GLY A 84 31.80 -11.99 -6.74
N PHE A 85 31.16 -12.57 -5.72
CA PHE A 85 29.85 -13.23 -5.86
C PHE A 85 28.65 -12.30 -5.61
N GLU A 86 28.88 -11.05 -5.21
CA GLU A 86 27.79 -10.09 -4.99
C GLU A 86 27.55 -9.25 -6.24
N ARG A 87 26.29 -9.18 -6.65
CA ARG A 87 25.81 -8.21 -7.65
C ARG A 87 24.95 -7.18 -6.95
N ILE A 88 25.40 -5.93 -7.01
CA ILE A 88 24.72 -4.78 -6.43
C ILE A 88 24.09 -4.01 -7.58
N PHE A 89 22.76 -3.99 -7.64
CA PHE A 89 22.00 -3.24 -8.62
C PHE A 89 21.65 -1.87 -8.08
N THR A 90 21.78 -0.85 -8.94
CA THR A 90 21.20 0.48 -8.72
C THR A 90 20.08 0.65 -9.73
N ALA A 91 18.89 0.94 -9.24
CA ALA A 91 17.67 1.02 -10.01
C ALA A 91 16.80 2.20 -9.56
N GLN A 92 15.80 2.51 -10.37
CA GLN A 92 14.60 3.23 -9.92
C GLN A 92 13.48 2.21 -9.70
N MET A 93 12.63 2.44 -8.72
CA MET A 93 11.46 1.60 -8.48
C MET A 93 10.21 2.46 -8.36
N PHE A 94 9.16 2.04 -9.04
CA PHE A 94 7.82 2.58 -8.87
C PHE A 94 6.93 1.45 -8.35
N ILE A 95 6.20 1.71 -7.27
CA ILE A 95 5.26 0.75 -6.69
C ILE A 95 3.94 1.46 -6.39
N SER A 96 2.82 0.86 -6.79
CA SER A 96 1.47 1.39 -6.53
C SER A 96 0.47 0.29 -6.22
N ASN A 97 -0.65 0.67 -5.62
CA ASN A 97 -1.84 -0.17 -5.60
C ASN A 97 -2.56 -0.13 -6.98
N ALA A 98 -3.64 -0.89 -7.12
CA ALA A 98 -4.44 -0.89 -8.36
C ALA A 98 -5.02 0.48 -8.72
N ALA A 99 -5.58 1.22 -7.74
CA ALA A 99 -6.19 2.53 -7.96
C ALA A 99 -5.14 3.61 -8.29
N GLY A 100 -3.92 3.46 -7.76
CA GLY A 100 -2.83 4.41 -7.96
C GLY A 100 -2.87 5.62 -7.03
N ASP A 101 -3.81 5.68 -6.09
CA ASP A 101 -3.90 6.72 -5.05
C ASP A 101 -2.84 6.52 -3.96
N GLN A 102 -2.36 5.28 -3.78
CA GLN A 102 -1.16 4.98 -3.03
C GLN A 102 -0.03 4.57 -3.97
N ARG A 103 0.99 5.43 -4.08
CA ARG A 103 2.12 5.23 -4.99
C ARG A 103 3.43 5.81 -4.46
N PHE A 104 4.51 5.05 -4.62
CA PHE A 104 5.84 5.42 -4.17
C PHE A 104 6.84 5.32 -5.32
N PHE A 105 7.74 6.30 -5.41
CA PHE A 105 8.79 6.34 -6.41
C PHE A 105 10.14 6.46 -5.71
N GLU A 106 10.92 5.38 -5.77
CA GLU A 106 12.26 5.33 -5.22
C GLU A 106 13.28 5.62 -6.33
N LYS A 107 13.90 6.80 -6.25
CA LYS A 107 14.89 7.26 -7.24
C LYS A 107 16.21 6.48 -7.19
N ASN A 108 16.56 5.94 -6.03
CA ASN A 108 17.85 5.32 -5.74
C ASN A 108 17.65 3.98 -5.02
N PHE A 109 16.99 3.04 -5.70
CA PHE A 109 16.80 1.69 -5.19
C PHE A 109 18.07 0.86 -5.37
N ASN A 110 18.81 0.62 -4.28
CA ASN A 110 20.06 -0.14 -4.30
C ASN A 110 19.84 -1.48 -3.60
N PHE A 111 20.06 -2.58 -4.32
CA PHE A 111 19.80 -3.91 -3.80
C PHE A 111 20.82 -4.94 -4.28
N VAL A 112 21.09 -5.91 -3.41
CA VAL A 112 21.89 -7.10 -3.72
C VAL A 112 20.95 -8.17 -4.25
N TYR A 113 21.32 -8.79 -5.38
CA TYR A 113 20.57 -9.93 -5.90
C TYR A 113 21.48 -10.89 -6.68
N ASN A 114 21.33 -12.18 -6.44
CA ASN A 114 21.96 -13.22 -7.23
C ASN A 114 20.93 -14.29 -7.56
N THR A 115 21.00 -14.86 -8.77
CA THR A 115 20.07 -15.91 -9.24
C THR A 115 19.92 -17.10 -8.29
N ASN A 116 20.98 -17.47 -7.56
CA ASN A 116 20.96 -18.61 -6.64
C ASN A 116 20.53 -18.24 -5.22
N SER A 117 20.30 -16.95 -4.94
CA SER A 117 19.86 -16.48 -3.63
C SER A 117 18.33 -16.50 -3.59
N PRO A 118 17.72 -17.27 -2.66
CA PRO A 118 16.27 -17.29 -2.55
C PRO A 118 15.75 -15.95 -2.02
N LEU A 119 14.60 -15.52 -2.52
CA LEU A 119 13.87 -14.36 -1.99
C LEU A 119 12.98 -14.85 -0.85
N ILE A 120 13.37 -14.56 0.39
CA ILE A 120 12.70 -15.08 1.61
C ILE A 120 12.54 -14.00 2.67
N HIS A 121 11.51 -14.18 3.49
CA HIS A 121 11.30 -13.44 4.73
C HIS A 121 12.30 -13.95 5.78
N ALA A 122 13.09 -13.04 6.35
CA ALA A 122 14.15 -13.39 7.30
C ALA A 122 14.32 -12.31 8.38
N ASP A 123 14.80 -12.71 9.56
CA ASP A 123 15.04 -11.78 10.67
C ASP A 123 16.15 -10.77 10.37
N MET A 124 17.14 -11.16 9.57
CA MET A 124 18.22 -10.27 9.15
C MET A 124 17.75 -9.44 7.95
N ILE A 125 17.87 -8.11 8.06
CA ILE A 125 17.45 -7.22 6.98
C ILE A 125 18.37 -7.37 5.76
N HIS A 126 17.77 -7.80 4.67
CA HIS A 126 18.38 -7.84 3.35
C HIS A 126 17.87 -6.68 2.50
N SER A 127 18.74 -6.10 1.67
CA SER A 127 18.46 -4.88 0.90
C SER A 127 17.28 -5.00 -0.08
N LEU A 128 17.00 -6.20 -0.60
CA LEU A 128 15.90 -6.45 -1.53
C LEU A 128 14.59 -6.79 -0.80
N SER A 129 14.55 -7.95 -0.15
CA SER A 129 13.37 -8.44 0.60
C SER A 129 12.93 -7.46 1.68
N GLY A 130 13.85 -6.88 2.44
CA GLY A 130 13.47 -5.88 3.44
C GLY A 130 12.82 -4.63 2.82
N THR A 131 13.24 -4.22 1.61
CA THR A 131 12.59 -3.10 0.92
C THR A 131 11.15 -3.48 0.54
N PHE A 132 10.94 -4.70 0.07
CA PHE A 132 9.62 -5.21 -0.24
C PHE A 132 8.74 -5.33 1.02
N ASP A 133 9.29 -5.81 2.13
CA ASP A 133 8.56 -5.88 3.41
C ASP A 133 8.15 -4.48 3.88
N PHE A 134 9.05 -3.51 3.78
CA PHE A 134 8.76 -2.12 4.11
C PHE A 134 7.55 -1.60 3.32
N TYR A 135 7.55 -1.77 2.00
CA TYR A 135 6.45 -1.29 1.18
C TYR A 135 5.17 -2.10 1.38
N ALA A 136 5.23 -3.42 1.59
CA ALA A 136 4.07 -4.24 1.93
C ALA A 136 3.31 -3.68 3.14
N TYR A 137 4.02 -3.40 4.25
CA TYR A 137 3.40 -2.80 5.42
C TYR A 137 2.92 -1.37 5.17
N LEU A 138 3.60 -0.60 4.31
CA LEU A 138 3.15 0.74 3.96
C LEU A 138 1.80 0.72 3.21
N PHE A 139 1.65 -0.20 2.25
CA PHE A 139 0.40 -0.44 1.51
C PHE A 139 -0.71 -0.93 2.42
N LEU A 140 -0.44 -1.94 3.25
CA LEU A 140 -1.44 -2.48 4.18
C LEU A 140 -1.88 -1.46 5.22
N ALA A 141 -0.96 -0.64 5.74
CA ALA A 141 -1.30 0.42 6.68
C ALA A 141 -2.18 1.50 6.02
N GLY A 142 -1.83 1.92 4.80
CA GLY A 142 -2.65 2.87 4.04
C GLY A 142 -4.02 2.33 3.65
N GLU A 143 -4.15 1.02 3.49
CA GLU A 143 -5.45 0.36 3.29
C GLU A 143 -6.25 0.28 4.59
N LEU A 144 -5.64 -0.11 5.71
CA LEU A 144 -6.32 -0.15 7.02
C LEU A 144 -6.89 1.21 7.45
N ASP A 145 -6.26 2.31 7.03
CA ASP A 145 -6.78 3.66 7.26
C ASP A 145 -8.13 3.93 6.56
N THR A 146 -8.53 3.13 5.56
CA THR A 146 -9.84 3.26 4.89
C THR A 146 -10.97 2.58 5.69
N TYR A 147 -10.63 1.60 6.52
CA TYR A 147 -11.58 0.81 7.32
C TYR A 147 -11.83 1.43 8.70
N GLU A 148 -10.79 1.96 9.34
CA GLU A 148 -10.89 2.60 10.65
C GLU A 148 -10.09 3.91 10.69
N PRO A 149 -10.54 4.92 11.47
CA PRO A 149 -9.80 6.18 11.62
C PRO A 149 -8.37 5.93 12.12
N LEU A 150 -7.38 6.17 11.26
CA LEU A 150 -5.96 5.92 11.52
C LEU A 150 -5.64 4.45 11.86
N GLY A 151 -6.45 3.51 11.38
CA GLY A 151 -6.34 2.07 11.67
C GLY A 151 -4.98 1.45 11.30
N GLY A 152 -4.29 2.00 10.29
CA GLY A 152 -2.98 1.53 9.86
C GLY A 152 -1.82 1.85 10.80
N SER A 153 -2.04 2.63 11.86
CA SER A 153 -0.94 3.18 12.68
C SER A 153 -0.01 2.12 13.27
N SER A 154 -0.55 1.00 13.75
CA SER A 154 0.27 -0.12 14.25
C SER A 154 1.08 -0.82 13.15
N VAL A 155 0.55 -0.86 11.93
CA VAL A 155 1.19 -1.49 10.76
C VAL A 155 2.29 -0.58 10.19
N TYR A 156 2.11 0.75 10.21
CA TYR A 156 3.18 1.70 9.92
C TYR A 156 4.39 1.51 10.86
N GLU A 157 4.17 1.21 12.14
CA GLU A 157 5.28 0.95 13.07
C GLU A 157 6.09 -0.32 12.70
N ARG A 158 5.47 -1.32 12.07
CA ARG A 158 6.19 -2.48 11.52
C ARG A 158 7.09 -2.09 10.33
N ALA A 159 6.59 -1.20 9.46
CA ALA A 159 7.41 -0.63 8.39
C ALA A 159 8.58 0.18 8.97
N ARG A 160 8.34 0.97 10.02
CA ARG A 160 9.38 1.73 10.72
C ARG A 160 10.47 0.82 11.32
N ASP A 161 10.08 -0.29 11.96
CA ASP A 161 11.04 -1.26 12.51
C ASP A 161 11.98 -1.79 11.42
N ILE A 162 11.43 -2.22 10.28
CA ILE A 162 12.22 -2.71 9.14
C ILE A 162 13.20 -1.65 8.65
N ALA A 163 12.71 -0.42 8.45
CA ALA A 163 13.55 0.66 7.94
C ALA A 163 14.66 1.04 8.95
N THR A 164 14.37 1.00 10.25
CA THR A 164 15.34 1.27 11.32
C THR A 164 16.42 0.20 11.37
N ARG A 165 16.05 -1.09 11.30
CA ARG A 165 17.01 -2.19 11.19
C ARG A 165 17.81 -2.11 9.89
N GLY A 166 17.19 -1.67 8.79
CA GLY A 166 17.85 -1.42 7.51
C GLY A 166 18.94 -0.34 7.59
N GLN A 167 18.71 0.75 8.35
CA GLN A 167 19.71 1.81 8.52
C GLN A 167 21.00 1.36 9.19
N ILE A 168 20.93 0.34 10.05
CA ILE A 168 22.11 -0.24 10.75
C ILE A 168 22.63 -1.51 10.07
N SER A 169 22.05 -1.92 8.95
CA SER A 169 22.47 -3.10 8.19
C SER A 169 23.75 -2.86 7.38
N GLU A 170 24.30 -3.91 6.79
CA GLU A 170 25.46 -3.83 5.89
C GLU A 170 25.20 -2.97 4.63
N ARG A 171 23.91 -2.78 4.26
CA ARG A 171 23.48 -2.02 3.09
C ARG A 171 22.50 -0.91 3.51
N PRO A 172 23.00 0.20 4.11
CA PRO A 172 22.16 1.24 4.71
C PRO A 172 21.56 2.24 3.68
N ALA A 173 21.95 2.16 2.41
CA ALA A 173 21.50 3.09 1.37
C ALA A 173 19.97 3.05 1.18
N GLY A 174 19.35 4.22 1.01
CA GLY A 174 17.89 4.37 0.82
C GLY A 174 17.06 4.36 2.11
N TRP A 175 17.47 3.62 3.15
CA TRP A 175 16.67 3.45 4.37
C TRP A 175 16.32 4.74 5.11
N LYS A 176 17.24 5.72 5.14
CA LYS A 176 16.95 7.04 5.72
C LYS A 176 15.83 7.77 4.97
N GLN A 177 15.79 7.69 3.65
CA GLN A 177 14.72 8.30 2.87
C GLN A 177 13.38 7.60 3.15
N ARG A 178 13.38 6.26 3.23
CA ARG A 178 12.16 5.49 3.55
C ARG A 178 11.56 5.85 4.91
N ILE A 179 12.39 6.07 5.93
CA ILE A 179 11.91 6.58 7.23
C ILE A 179 11.33 7.99 7.09
N GLN A 180 11.96 8.87 6.31
CA GLN A 180 11.44 10.23 6.08
C GLN A 180 10.09 10.21 5.36
N ASP A 181 9.93 9.37 4.34
CA ASP A 181 8.68 9.21 3.59
C ASP A 181 7.57 8.66 4.52
N LEU A 182 7.90 7.68 5.36
CA LEU A 182 6.99 7.14 6.38
C LEU A 182 6.59 8.20 7.42
N ASP A 183 7.55 8.97 7.93
CA ASP A 183 7.31 10.05 8.89
C ASP A 183 6.43 11.16 8.30
N GLU A 184 6.60 11.45 7.01
CA GLU A 184 5.74 12.38 6.28
C GLU A 184 4.30 11.86 6.29
N ILE A 185 4.04 10.64 5.83
CA ILE A 185 2.69 10.04 5.80
C ILE A 185 2.05 10.04 7.19
N LEU A 186 2.79 9.69 8.24
CA LEU A 186 2.25 9.67 9.61
C LEU A 186 1.88 11.06 10.14
N ARG A 187 2.59 12.11 9.72
CA ARG A 187 2.26 13.50 10.07
C ARG A 187 1.03 14.01 9.33
N LEU A 188 0.72 13.45 8.17
CA LEU A 188 -0.45 13.80 7.35
C LEU A 188 -1.75 13.21 7.90
N ARG A 189 -2.05 13.53 9.16
CA ARG A 189 -3.23 13.01 9.87
C ARG A 189 -4.52 13.38 9.14
N ASP A 190 -4.68 14.62 8.67
CA ASP A 190 -5.91 15.02 7.99
C ASP A 190 -6.05 14.34 6.61
N TYR A 191 -4.96 14.09 5.87
CA TYR A 191 -5.02 13.27 4.64
C TYR A 191 -5.56 11.86 4.93
N ARG A 192 -5.02 11.20 5.96
CA ARG A 192 -5.46 9.86 6.38
C ARG A 192 -6.94 9.85 6.78
N MET A 193 -7.39 10.87 7.51
CA MET A 193 -8.80 11.05 7.87
C MET A 193 -9.69 11.35 6.65
N ALA A 194 -9.23 12.17 5.71
CA ALA A 194 -9.96 12.45 4.48
C ALA A 194 -10.18 11.16 3.68
N LYS A 195 -9.13 10.35 3.51
CA LYS A 195 -9.20 9.03 2.86
C LYS A 195 -10.21 8.12 3.57
N TYR A 196 -10.19 8.07 4.91
CA TYR A 196 -11.17 7.32 5.70
C TYR A 196 -12.62 7.77 5.41
N TYR A 197 -12.89 9.07 5.47
CA TYR A 197 -14.25 9.58 5.26
C TYR A 197 -14.76 9.42 3.83
N TYR A 198 -13.87 9.47 2.84
CA TYR A 198 -14.20 9.10 1.46
C TYR A 198 -14.69 7.66 1.37
N TRP A 199 -13.90 6.69 1.87
CA TRP A 199 -14.28 5.28 1.83
C TRP A 199 -15.50 4.98 2.72
N SER A 200 -15.68 5.72 3.81
CA SER A 200 -16.92 5.67 4.60
C SER A 200 -18.14 6.12 3.78
N ALA A 201 -18.02 7.15 2.94
CA ALA A 201 -19.09 7.56 2.03
C ALA A 201 -19.42 6.46 1.00
N VAL A 202 -18.39 5.81 0.44
CA VAL A 202 -18.52 4.68 -0.48
C VAL A 202 -19.20 3.47 0.19
N ASP A 203 -18.82 3.13 1.42
CA ASP A 203 -19.45 2.05 2.17
C ASP A 203 -20.93 2.36 2.49
N LEU A 204 -21.24 3.60 2.88
CA LEU A 204 -22.62 4.03 3.10
C LEU A 204 -23.49 3.92 1.84
N LEU A 205 -22.92 4.18 0.65
CA LEU A 205 -23.57 3.96 -0.64
C LEU A 205 -23.86 2.48 -0.87
N TYR A 206 -22.87 1.62 -0.63
CA TYR A 206 -23.01 0.17 -0.79
C TYR A 206 -24.10 -0.41 0.14
N GLN A 207 -24.18 0.12 1.36
CA GLN A 207 -25.21 -0.21 2.34
C GLN A 207 -26.57 0.48 2.10
N LYS A 208 -26.71 1.30 1.05
CA LYS A 208 -27.91 2.08 0.72
C LYS A 208 -28.35 3.04 1.84
N LYS A 209 -27.39 3.52 2.65
CA LYS A 209 -27.59 4.47 3.75
C LYS A 209 -27.41 5.92 3.27
N ASN A 210 -28.07 6.27 2.17
CA ASN A 210 -27.85 7.52 1.44
C ASN A 210 -27.96 8.80 2.28
N LYS A 211 -28.82 8.82 3.31
CA LYS A 211 -28.99 9.98 4.20
C LYS A 211 -27.74 10.33 5.02
N ALA A 212 -26.83 9.37 5.23
CA ALA A 212 -25.61 9.58 5.98
C ALA A 212 -24.42 10.03 5.10
N VAL A 213 -24.52 9.86 3.78
CA VAL A 213 -23.44 10.16 2.83
C VAL A 213 -22.99 11.62 2.89
N PRO A 214 -23.89 12.64 2.93
CA PRO A 214 -23.46 14.03 3.04
C PRO A 214 -22.58 14.32 4.25
N GLY A 215 -22.85 13.67 5.40
CA GLY A 215 -22.05 13.86 6.59
C GLY A 215 -20.62 13.31 6.44
N ALA A 216 -20.46 12.17 5.74
CA ALA A 216 -19.14 11.64 5.43
C ALA A 216 -18.36 12.56 4.47
N ILE A 217 -19.03 13.08 3.43
CA ILE A 217 -18.45 14.04 2.49
C ILE A 217 -18.03 15.35 3.20
N ASP A 218 -18.86 15.88 4.10
CA ASP A 218 -18.50 17.07 4.88
C ASP A 218 -17.21 16.87 5.67
N ASN A 219 -17.09 15.75 6.39
CA ASN A 219 -15.89 15.41 7.15
C ASN A 219 -14.66 15.25 6.24
N MET A 220 -14.81 14.58 5.10
CA MET A 220 -13.73 14.46 4.10
C MET A 220 -13.24 15.84 3.65
N LEU A 221 -14.15 16.72 3.21
CA LEU A 221 -13.82 18.07 2.74
C LEU A 221 -13.24 18.96 3.85
N GLU A 222 -13.66 18.78 5.10
CA GLU A 222 -13.07 19.48 6.25
C GLU A 222 -11.62 19.07 6.50
N HIS A 223 -11.30 17.79 6.38
CA HIS A 223 -9.94 17.31 6.54
C HIS A 223 -9.04 17.73 5.37
N ILE A 224 -9.53 17.71 4.13
CA ILE A 224 -8.80 18.25 2.97
C ILE A 224 -8.52 19.75 3.18
N ALA A 225 -9.52 20.53 3.62
CA ALA A 225 -9.33 21.96 3.90
C ALA A 225 -8.24 22.21 4.94
N LYS A 226 -8.27 21.49 6.08
CA LYS A 226 -7.23 21.59 7.13
C LYS A 226 -5.85 21.22 6.61
N MET A 227 -5.77 20.24 5.70
CA MET A 227 -4.49 19.85 5.09
C MET A 227 -3.95 20.96 4.20
N PHE A 228 -4.78 21.54 3.34
CA PHE A 228 -4.36 22.62 2.44
C PHE A 228 -4.13 23.97 3.12
N GLU A 229 -4.75 24.22 4.28
CA GLU A 229 -4.38 25.33 5.15
C GLU A 229 -2.94 25.22 5.68
N GLN A 230 -2.47 24.00 5.96
CA GLN A 230 -1.11 23.74 6.43
C GLN A 230 -0.11 23.67 5.27
N ASN A 231 -0.49 22.98 4.19
CA ASN A 231 0.32 22.79 3.00
C ASN A 231 -0.58 22.60 1.76
N ALA A 232 -0.87 23.67 1.03
CA ALA A 232 -1.69 23.64 -0.18
C ALA A 232 -1.11 22.79 -1.33
N ARG A 233 0.17 22.40 -1.26
CA ARG A 233 0.85 21.56 -2.28
C ARG A 233 1.19 20.17 -1.74
N GLU A 234 0.47 19.70 -0.72
CA GLU A 234 0.66 18.38 -0.15
C GLU A 234 0.35 17.31 -1.21
N ARG A 235 1.38 16.53 -1.54
CA ARG A 235 1.39 15.63 -2.69
C ARG A 235 0.38 14.49 -2.56
N TYR A 236 0.25 13.85 -1.40
CA TYR A 236 -0.58 12.64 -1.26
C TYR A 236 -2.07 12.96 -1.40
N THR A 237 -2.51 14.11 -0.88
CA THR A 237 -3.88 14.59 -1.00
C THR A 237 -4.22 14.91 -2.46
N HIS A 238 -3.32 15.58 -3.19
CA HIS A 238 -3.51 15.84 -4.63
C HIS A 238 -3.58 14.54 -5.45
N ILE A 239 -2.68 13.58 -5.20
CA ILE A 239 -2.73 12.27 -5.88
C ILE A 239 -4.06 11.56 -5.64
N PHE A 240 -4.54 11.58 -4.40
CA PHE A 240 -5.81 10.96 -4.03
C PHE A 240 -6.98 11.64 -4.75
N LEU A 241 -7.00 12.97 -4.78
CA LEU A 241 -8.02 13.74 -5.48
C LEU A 241 -8.01 13.49 -6.99
N ASP A 242 -6.84 13.47 -7.63
CA ASP A 242 -6.70 13.15 -9.06
C ASP A 242 -7.32 11.79 -9.42
N VAL A 243 -7.06 10.78 -8.58
CA VAL A 243 -7.53 9.41 -8.80
C VAL A 243 -9.04 9.31 -8.61
N HIS A 244 -9.59 9.99 -7.61
CA HIS A 244 -10.99 9.85 -7.19
C HIS A 244 -11.89 11.03 -7.61
N ALA A 245 -11.39 11.99 -8.39
CA ALA A 245 -12.12 13.22 -8.74
C ALA A 245 -13.49 12.94 -9.36
N ARG A 246 -13.56 12.01 -10.32
CA ARG A 246 -14.83 11.63 -10.96
C ARG A 246 -15.80 11.02 -9.93
N ASP A 247 -15.34 10.07 -9.13
CA ASP A 247 -16.18 9.36 -8.18
C ASP A 247 -16.69 10.32 -7.10
N ILE A 248 -15.83 11.20 -6.57
CA ILE A 248 -16.22 12.27 -5.64
C ILE A 248 -17.30 13.16 -6.27
N ALA A 249 -17.12 13.58 -7.52
CA ALA A 249 -18.07 14.41 -8.23
C ALA A 249 -19.44 13.73 -8.40
N GLU A 250 -19.45 12.45 -8.76
CA GLU A 250 -20.67 11.66 -8.93
C GLU A 250 -21.42 11.47 -7.60
N ILE A 251 -20.69 11.18 -6.52
CA ILE A 251 -21.27 11.05 -5.17
C ILE A 251 -21.89 12.38 -4.71
N ILE A 252 -21.19 13.49 -4.90
CA ILE A 252 -21.69 14.83 -4.53
C ILE A 252 -22.91 15.22 -5.39
N ARG A 253 -22.89 14.93 -6.70
CA ARG A 253 -24.05 15.20 -7.57
C ARG A 253 -25.28 14.44 -7.10
N ASP A 254 -25.14 13.15 -6.82
CA ASP A 254 -26.28 12.28 -6.58
C ASP A 254 -26.87 12.44 -5.17
N LEU A 255 -26.01 12.68 -4.17
CA LEU A 255 -26.41 12.68 -2.76
C LEU A 255 -25.93 13.88 -1.94
N GLY A 256 -25.01 14.68 -2.46
CA GLY A 256 -24.39 15.79 -1.74
C GLY A 256 -25.25 17.05 -1.66
N THR A 257 -24.61 18.15 -1.30
CA THR A 257 -25.24 19.48 -1.19
C THR A 257 -24.53 20.50 -2.07
N PRO A 258 -25.20 21.60 -2.49
CA PRO A 258 -24.56 22.67 -3.26
C PRO A 258 -23.30 23.23 -2.58
N LYS A 259 -23.29 23.32 -1.25
CA LYS A 259 -22.13 23.77 -0.47
C LYS A 259 -20.93 22.83 -0.61
N GLN A 260 -21.18 21.52 -0.73
CA GLN A 260 -20.12 20.52 -0.94
C GLN A 260 -19.56 20.62 -2.35
N SER A 261 -20.43 20.82 -3.36
CA SER A 261 -20.03 21.09 -4.74
C SER A 261 -19.11 22.32 -4.83
N ASP A 262 -19.51 23.44 -4.23
CA ASP A 262 -18.70 24.66 -4.21
C ASP A 262 -17.36 24.45 -3.48
N LYS A 263 -17.38 23.69 -2.38
CA LYS A 263 -16.20 23.43 -1.56
C LYS A 263 -15.19 22.52 -2.25
N ILE A 264 -15.61 21.45 -2.95
CA ILE A 264 -14.65 20.58 -3.66
C ILE A 264 -14.00 21.33 -4.83
N MET A 265 -14.76 22.12 -5.60
CA MET A 265 -14.19 22.94 -6.69
C MET A 265 -13.19 23.97 -6.18
N ALA A 266 -13.43 24.54 -4.99
CA ALA A 266 -12.49 25.49 -4.37
C ALA A 266 -11.23 24.82 -3.80
N LEU A 267 -11.34 23.59 -3.29
CA LEU A 267 -10.24 22.85 -2.69
C LEU A 267 -9.34 22.18 -3.73
N ASP A 268 -9.91 21.73 -4.84
CA ASP A 268 -9.20 21.02 -5.90
C ASP A 268 -9.40 21.68 -7.27
N PRO A 269 -8.72 22.82 -7.51
CA PRO A 269 -8.80 23.51 -8.78
C PRO A 269 -8.13 22.74 -9.93
N ASP A 270 -7.23 21.79 -9.64
CA ASP A 270 -6.53 21.02 -10.67
C ASP A 270 -7.48 20.05 -11.41
N ASN A 271 -8.55 19.61 -10.75
CA ASN A 271 -9.61 18.78 -11.33
C ASN A 271 -10.93 19.56 -11.61
N GLU A 272 -10.90 20.90 -11.64
CA GLU A 272 -12.10 21.76 -11.80
C GLU A 272 -12.96 21.36 -13.02
N GLU A 273 -12.31 21.06 -14.15
CA GLU A 273 -13.02 20.66 -15.38
C GLU A 273 -13.85 19.38 -15.18
N ILE A 274 -13.35 18.41 -14.42
CA ILE A 274 -14.08 17.18 -14.10
C ILE A 274 -15.30 17.51 -13.26
N TYR A 275 -15.15 18.34 -12.24
CA TYR A 275 -16.22 18.74 -11.34
C TYR A 275 -17.32 19.50 -12.07
N ILE A 276 -16.98 20.51 -12.86
CA ILE A 276 -17.94 21.30 -13.65
C ILE A 276 -18.77 20.39 -14.56
N ASN A 277 -18.11 19.47 -15.28
CA ASN A 277 -18.77 18.59 -16.23
C ASN A 277 -19.76 17.59 -15.61
N ILE A 278 -19.61 17.27 -14.32
CA ILE A 278 -20.42 16.28 -13.61
C ILE A 278 -21.47 16.96 -12.74
N LEU A 279 -21.09 17.99 -11.97
CA LEU A 279 -21.95 18.64 -10.97
C LEU A 279 -22.98 19.59 -11.58
N GLN A 280 -22.76 20.08 -12.80
CA GLN A 280 -23.68 20.99 -13.49
C GLN A 280 -24.69 20.29 -14.42
N LYS A 281 -24.68 18.94 -14.45
CA LYS A 281 -25.65 18.12 -15.20
C LYS A 281 -26.77 17.65 -14.29
#